data_AF-A0A6A2YN27-F1
#
_entry.id   AF-A0A6A2YN27-F1
#
_cell.length_a   1.000
_cell.length_b   1.000
_cell.length_c   1.000
_cell.angle_alpha   90.00
_cell.angle_beta   90.00
_cell.angle_gamma   90.00
#
_symmetry.space_group_name_H-M   'P 1'
#
loop_
_entity.id
_entity.type
_entity.pdbx_description
1 polymer ?
#
loop_
_entity_poly.entity_id
_entity_poly.type
_entity_poly.pdbx_seq_one_letter_code
_entity_poly.pdbx_strand_id
1 'polypeptide(L)'
;MGINWLSIRNVMDMKAVYGGFATELKDLNLWVMNVVPIRSPDTLPIIYERSFGMYHNWCESFSTYPRSYNLLHADHLFSKLKKRCNITSVVAEVGRILRPEGMLIVRDYVETINELESILRSMQREVLTTFSKDKEGFFCVQKSMWRPKVVETMRMPLLRRAFLSLFGDNCLHLYGQAFNFG
;
A
#
# COMPACT_ATOMS: atom_id res chain seq x y z
N MET A 1 7.83 15.34 -8.05
CA MET A 1 6.84 15.14 -9.14
C MET A 1 5.94 13.99 -8.75
N GLY A 2 4.68 14.32 -8.46
CA GLY A 2 3.65 13.52 -7.79
C GLY A 2 3.41 12.12 -8.32
N ILE A 3 2.70 11.31 -7.54
CA ILE A 3 2.06 10.10 -8.05
C ILE A 3 1.19 10.50 -9.23
N ASN A 4 1.41 9.84 -10.36
CA ASN A 4 0.60 10.07 -11.54
C ASN A 4 -0.76 9.41 -11.35
N TRP A 5 -1.67 10.11 -10.68
CA TRP A 5 -3.05 9.64 -10.48
C TRP A 5 -3.76 9.33 -11.80
N LEU A 6 -3.35 9.95 -12.91
CA LEU A 6 -3.88 9.65 -14.24
C LEU A 6 -3.47 8.26 -14.75
N SER A 7 -2.48 7.57 -14.16
CA SER A 7 -2.12 6.19 -14.52
C SER A 7 -2.71 5.14 -13.57
N ILE A 8 -3.23 5.54 -12.41
CA ILE A 8 -3.86 4.65 -11.44
C ILE A 8 -5.32 4.44 -11.84
N ARG A 9 -5.74 3.16 -11.89
CA ARG A 9 -7.12 2.78 -12.23
C ARG A 9 -7.71 1.79 -11.25
N ASN A 10 -6.90 0.91 -10.67
CA ASN A 10 -7.37 -0.14 -9.75
C ASN A 10 -6.71 0.03 -8.40
N VAL A 11 -7.52 0.32 -7.39
CA VAL A 11 -7.12 0.56 -6.01
C VAL A 11 -7.80 -0.46 -5.11
N MET A 12 -7.11 -0.91 -4.07
CA MET A 12 -7.71 -1.71 -3.00
C MET A 12 -7.46 -1.04 -1.66
N ASP A 13 -8.53 -0.87 -0.88
CA ASP A 13 -8.43 -0.59 0.55
C ASP A 13 -8.48 -1.93 1.31
N MET A 14 -7.32 -2.36 1.82
CA MET A 14 -7.17 -3.67 2.45
C MET A 14 -7.91 -3.76 3.80
N LYS A 15 -8.25 -2.62 4.40
CA LYS A 15 -9.02 -2.57 5.65
C LYS A 15 -9.96 -1.37 5.60
N ALA A 16 -11.05 -1.54 4.86
CA ALA A 16 -12.10 -0.56 4.82
C ALA A 16 -12.90 -0.59 6.12
N VAL A 17 -12.90 0.53 6.85
CA VAL A 17 -13.77 0.71 8.03
C VAL A 17 -15.16 1.11 7.53
N TYR A 18 -15.39 2.36 7.15
CA TYR A 18 -16.68 2.80 6.58
C TYR A 18 -16.59 3.18 5.09
N GLY A 19 -15.51 2.78 4.40
CA GLY A 19 -15.26 3.17 3.01
C GLY A 19 -14.90 4.65 2.83
N GLY A 20 -14.35 5.30 3.87
CA GLY A 20 -13.87 6.68 3.80
C GLY A 20 -12.90 6.86 2.64
N PHE A 21 -11.83 6.06 2.61
CA PHE A 21 -10.82 6.11 1.55
C PHE A 21 -11.39 6.06 0.13
N ALA A 22 -12.42 5.25 -0.12
CA ALA A 22 -13.10 5.21 -1.42
C ALA A 22 -13.91 6.49 -1.70
N THR A 23 -14.51 7.07 -0.66
CA THR A 23 -15.26 8.33 -0.71
C THR A 23 -14.35 9.51 -1.06
N GLU A 24 -13.15 9.59 -0.48
CA GLU A 24 -12.20 10.66 -0.81
C GLU A 24 -11.66 10.57 -2.25
N LEU A 25 -11.65 9.37 -2.84
CA LEU A 25 -11.18 9.16 -4.21
C LEU A 25 -12.30 9.12 -5.26
N LYS A 26 -13.55 9.42 -4.87
CA LYS A 26 -14.74 9.30 -5.74
C LYS A 26 -14.68 10.17 -7.00
N ASP A 27 -14.01 11.33 -6.91
CA ASP A 27 -13.93 12.31 -8.00
C ASP A 27 -12.82 11.95 -9.00
N LEU A 28 -12.02 10.92 -8.71
CA LEU A 28 -11.01 10.37 -9.59
C LEU A 28 -11.61 9.21 -10.40
N ASN A 29 -11.23 9.10 -11.68
CA ASN A 29 -11.67 8.00 -12.55
C ASN A 29 -10.90 6.70 -12.25
N LEU A 30 -11.12 6.14 -11.06
CA LEU A 30 -10.51 4.92 -10.56
C LEU A 30 -11.54 4.03 -9.85
N TRP A 31 -11.23 2.74 -9.73
CA TRP A 31 -12.03 1.74 -9.04
C TRP A 31 -11.38 1.41 -7.70
N VAL A 32 -12.18 1.44 -6.63
CA VAL A 32 -11.73 1.05 -5.28
C VAL A 32 -12.43 -0.23 -4.85
N MET A 33 -11.65 -1.27 -4.58
CA MET A 33 -12.11 -2.49 -3.93
C MET A 33 -11.92 -2.36 -2.41
N ASN A 34 -13.02 -2.34 -1.66
CA ASN A 34 -12.98 -2.25 -0.21
C ASN A 34 -12.97 -3.64 0.42
N VAL A 35 -12.01 -3.90 1.31
CA VAL A 35 -11.92 -5.19 2.00
C VAL A 35 -12.21 -4.98 3.48
N VAL A 36 -13.27 -5.63 3.98
CA VAL A 36 -13.64 -5.63 5.40
C VAL A 36 -13.09 -6.90 6.04
N PRO A 37 -12.13 -6.82 6.99
CA PRO A 37 -11.65 -8.01 7.67
C PRO A 37 -12.75 -8.72 8.46
N ILE A 38 -12.83 -10.05 8.38
CA ILE A 38 -13.87 -10.86 9.05
C ILE A 38 -13.96 -10.71 10.58
N ARG A 39 -12.97 -10.08 11.23
CA ARG A 39 -12.96 -9.81 12.69
C ARG A 39 -13.00 -8.32 13.02
N SER A 40 -13.44 -7.51 12.07
CA SER A 40 -13.77 -6.09 12.28
C SER A 40 -15.29 -5.93 12.34
N PRO A 41 -15.80 -4.80 12.88
CA PRO A 41 -17.23 -4.51 12.85
C PRO A 41 -17.79 -4.65 11.44
N ASP A 42 -19.02 -5.16 11.36
CA ASP A 42 -19.66 -5.36 10.06
C ASP A 42 -20.10 -4.02 9.47
N THR A 43 -19.31 -3.53 8.52
CA THR A 43 -19.52 -2.25 7.83
C THR A 43 -19.74 -2.42 6.33
N LEU A 44 -19.67 -3.66 5.83
CA LEU A 44 -19.84 -3.94 4.40
C LEU A 44 -21.22 -3.50 3.89
N PRO A 45 -22.34 -3.66 4.62
CA PRO A 45 -23.64 -3.16 4.17
C PRO A 45 -23.60 -1.66 3.83
N ILE A 46 -22.92 -0.85 4.66
CA ILE A 46 -22.78 0.60 4.46
C ILE A 46 -21.92 0.91 3.22
N ILE A 47 -20.85 0.14 3.03
CA ILE A 47 -19.94 0.30 1.89
C ILE A 47 -20.63 -0.11 0.58
N TYR A 48 -21.43 -1.18 0.60
CA TYR A 48 -22.08 -1.75 -0.57
C TYR A 48 -23.10 -0.80 -1.21
N GLU A 49 -23.73 0.07 -0.42
CA GLU A 49 -24.63 1.12 -0.93
C GLU A 49 -23.89 2.17 -1.79
N ARG A 50 -22.55 2.27 -1.68
CA ARG A 50 -21.76 3.36 -2.26
C ARG A 50 -20.63 2.89 -3.16
N SER A 51 -20.14 1.66 -3.00
CA SER A 51 -18.95 1.14 -3.68
C SER A 51 -18.86 -0.39 -3.58
N PHE A 52 -17.88 -0.98 -4.27
CA PHE A 52 -17.61 -2.41 -4.17
C PHE A 52 -16.87 -2.74 -2.89
N GLY A 53 -17.31 -3.79 -2.20
CA GLY A 53 -16.55 -4.36 -1.11
C GLY A 53 -16.79 -5.84 -0.91
N MET A 54 -15.91 -6.47 -0.15
CA MET A 54 -16.01 -7.87 0.24
C MET A 54 -15.43 -8.13 1.62
N TYR A 55 -15.82 -9.24 2.24
CA TYR A 55 -15.13 -9.74 3.42
C TYR A 55 -13.91 -10.56 3.04
N HIS A 56 -12.85 -10.44 3.83
CA HIS A 56 -11.68 -11.30 3.65
C HIS A 56 -10.94 -11.57 4.97
N ASN A 57 -10.28 -12.73 5.04
CA ASN A 57 -9.33 -13.05 6.11
C ASN A 57 -7.92 -12.97 5.57
N TRP A 58 -7.19 -11.89 5.88
CA TRP A 58 -5.81 -11.68 5.42
C TRP A 58 -4.78 -12.70 5.94
N CYS A 59 -5.16 -13.60 6.84
CA CYS A 59 -4.32 -14.75 7.18
C CYS A 59 -4.41 -15.88 6.14
N GLU A 60 -5.35 -15.80 5.21
CA GLU A 60 -5.52 -16.68 4.06
C GLU A 60 -5.13 -15.95 2.76
N SER A 61 -4.93 -16.71 1.68
CA SER A 61 -4.64 -16.15 0.36
C SER A 61 -5.85 -15.39 -0.21
N PHE A 62 -5.59 -14.26 -0.87
CA PHE A 62 -6.65 -13.47 -1.49
C PHE A 62 -7.05 -14.04 -2.86
N SER A 63 -8.33 -14.33 -3.07
CA SER A 63 -8.88 -14.90 -4.31
C SER A 63 -8.95 -13.88 -5.46
N THR A 64 -7.79 -13.37 -5.88
CA THR A 64 -7.64 -12.48 -7.05
C THR A 64 -6.48 -12.94 -7.92
N TYR A 65 -6.54 -12.59 -9.20
CA TYR A 65 -5.43 -12.76 -10.12
C TYR A 65 -4.19 -11.99 -9.64
N PRO A 66 -2.97 -12.53 -9.83
CA PRO A 66 -1.74 -11.78 -9.60
C PRO A 66 -1.72 -10.51 -10.46
N ARG A 67 -1.13 -9.43 -9.93
CA ARG A 67 -0.99 -8.15 -10.65
C ARG A 67 -2.32 -7.52 -11.10
N SER A 68 -3.33 -7.53 -10.23
CA SER A 68 -4.61 -6.87 -10.48
C SER A 68 -4.57 -5.37 -10.17
N TYR A 69 -3.94 -4.98 -9.05
CA TYR A 69 -4.08 -3.63 -8.49
C TYR A 69 -2.84 -2.75 -8.73
N ASN A 70 -3.07 -1.45 -8.93
CA ASN A 70 -2.02 -0.43 -9.08
C ASN A 70 -1.66 0.19 -7.73
N LEU A 71 -2.63 0.31 -6.83
CA LEU A 71 -2.45 0.90 -5.51
C LEU A 71 -3.11 0.03 -4.45
N LEU A 72 -2.38 -0.24 -3.37
CA LEU A 72 -2.90 -0.90 -2.18
C LEU A 72 -2.76 0.06 -1.00
N HIS A 73 -3.84 0.23 -0.26
CA HIS A 73 -3.86 1.01 0.97
C HIS A 73 -4.13 0.09 2.16
N ALA A 74 -3.42 0.31 3.26
CA ALA A 74 -3.61 -0.42 4.51
C ALA A 74 -3.46 0.51 5.71
N ASP A 75 -4.55 0.67 6.48
CA ASP A 75 -4.56 1.44 7.72
C ASP A 75 -4.67 0.52 8.94
N HIS A 76 -3.65 0.54 9.82
CA HIS A 76 -3.55 -0.27 11.04
C HIS A 76 -3.97 -1.73 10.82
N LEU A 77 -3.54 -2.30 9.70
CA LEU A 77 -3.84 -3.67 9.32
C LEU A 77 -2.76 -4.63 9.82
N PHE A 78 -1.49 -4.30 9.57
CA PHE A 78 -0.38 -5.19 9.85
C PHE A 78 -0.17 -5.38 11.36
N SER A 79 -0.34 -4.34 12.17
CA SER A 79 -0.25 -4.46 13.64
C SER A 79 -1.32 -5.37 14.23
N LYS A 80 -2.52 -5.39 13.63
CA LYS A 80 -3.60 -6.33 14.00
C LYS A 80 -3.29 -7.76 13.53
N LEU A 81 -2.75 -7.90 12.32
CA LEU A 81 -2.41 -9.22 11.76
C LEU A 81 -1.21 -9.87 12.44
N LYS A 82 -0.21 -9.08 12.86
CA LYS A 82 0.99 -9.54 13.58
C LYS A 82 0.66 -10.35 14.83
N LYS A 83 -0.45 -10.04 15.51
CA LYS A 83 -0.92 -10.77 16.70
C LYS A 83 -1.57 -12.12 16.37
N ARG A 84 -1.85 -12.41 15.11
CA ARG A 84 -2.71 -13.53 14.68
C ARG A 84 -2.06 -14.47 13.67
N CYS A 85 -1.27 -13.95 12.74
CA CYS A 85 -0.67 -14.74 11.68
C CYS A 85 0.64 -14.12 11.19
N ASN A 86 1.39 -14.89 10.40
CA ASN A 86 2.69 -14.47 9.88
C ASN A 86 2.51 -13.34 8.85
N ILE A 87 2.98 -12.15 9.22
CA ILE A 87 2.92 -10.97 8.35
C ILE A 87 3.69 -11.18 7.03
N THR A 88 4.72 -12.03 7.02
CA THR A 88 5.51 -12.34 5.82
C THR A 88 4.62 -12.92 4.71
N SER A 89 3.69 -13.82 5.08
CA SER A 89 2.74 -14.42 4.13
C SER A 89 1.80 -13.36 3.54
N VAL A 90 1.33 -12.43 4.37
CA VAL A 90 0.49 -11.31 3.94
C VAL A 90 1.27 -10.39 2.98
N VAL A 91 2.52 -10.10 3.29
CA VAL A 91 3.40 -9.26 2.45
C VAL A 91 3.73 -9.94 1.11
N ALA A 92 3.86 -11.27 1.11
CA ALA A 92 3.99 -12.06 -0.10
C ALA A 92 2.71 -11.98 -0.97
N GLU A 93 1.53 -12.08 -0.36
CA GLU A 93 0.24 -11.91 -1.05
C GLU A 93 0.07 -10.50 -1.61
N VAL A 94 0.39 -9.46 -0.82
CA VAL A 94 0.47 -8.07 -1.29
C VAL A 94 1.41 -7.95 -2.49
N GLY A 95 2.56 -8.65 -2.42
CA GLY A 95 3.48 -8.79 -3.53
C GLY A 95 2.86 -9.42 -4.77
N ARG A 96 2.08 -10.47 -4.61
CA ARG A 96 1.45 -11.19 -5.71
C ARG A 96 0.38 -10.35 -6.41
N ILE A 97 -0.48 -9.66 -5.65
CA ILE A 97 -1.62 -8.91 -6.19
C ILE A 97 -1.24 -7.55 -6.80
N LEU A 98 -0.14 -6.94 -6.34
CA LEU A 98 0.32 -5.64 -6.82
C LEU A 98 0.98 -5.75 -8.20
N ARG A 99 0.59 -4.88 -9.14
CA ARG A 99 1.22 -4.74 -10.45
C ARG A 99 2.69 -4.29 -10.33
N PRO A 100 3.55 -4.59 -11.31
CA PRO A 100 4.84 -3.91 -11.45
C PRO A 100 4.60 -2.39 -11.45
N GLU A 101 5.50 -1.65 -10.81
CA GLU A 101 5.41 -0.19 -10.59
C GLU A 101 4.23 0.25 -9.73
N GLY A 102 3.40 -0.69 -9.27
CA GLY A 102 2.34 -0.44 -8.32
C GLY A 102 2.88 -0.02 -6.97
N MET A 103 2.04 0.67 -6.20
CA MET A 103 2.42 1.25 -4.92
C MET A 103 1.62 0.63 -3.78
N LEU A 104 2.29 0.46 -2.65
CA LEU A 104 1.70 0.09 -1.37
C LEU A 104 1.87 1.28 -0.42
N ILE A 105 0.75 1.75 0.13
CA ILE A 105 0.71 2.77 1.19
C ILE A 105 0.25 2.09 2.46
N VAL A 106 1.03 2.22 3.52
CA VAL A 106 0.74 1.67 4.84
C VAL A 106 0.81 2.77 5.88
N ARG A 107 -0.24 2.87 6.70
CA ARG A 107 -0.24 3.61 7.96
C ARG A 107 -0.32 2.60 9.09
N ASP A 108 0.68 2.58 9.97
CA ASP A 108 0.68 1.69 11.12
C ASP A 108 1.65 2.21 12.20
N TYR A 109 1.76 1.52 13.33
CA TYR A 109 2.76 1.84 14.35
C TYR A 109 4.18 1.71 13.81
N VAL A 110 5.08 2.59 14.27
CA VAL A 110 6.49 2.63 13.83
C VAL A 110 7.18 1.27 13.97
N GLU A 111 6.93 0.53 15.05
CA GLU A 111 7.50 -0.81 15.26
C GLU A 111 7.08 -1.81 14.17
N THR A 112 5.82 -1.74 13.73
CA THR A 112 5.29 -2.62 12.67
C THR A 112 5.86 -2.23 11.31
N ILE A 113 6.02 -0.92 11.07
CA ILE A 113 6.63 -0.41 9.84
C ILE A 113 8.08 -0.84 9.71
N ASN A 114 8.87 -0.76 10.79
CA ASN A 114 10.27 -1.18 10.78
C ASN A 114 10.42 -2.67 10.42
N GLU A 115 9.53 -3.53 10.96
CA GLU A 115 9.51 -4.95 10.63
C GLU A 115 9.10 -5.19 9.17
N LEU A 116 8.06 -4.49 8.71
CA LEU A 116 7.58 -4.55 7.33
C LEU A 116 8.68 -4.10 6.35
N GLU A 117 9.42 -3.05 6.69
CA GLU A 117 10.55 -2.56 5.91
C GLU A 117 11.64 -3.62 5.78
N SER A 118 11.99 -4.31 6.87
CA SER A 118 12.97 -5.40 6.88
C SER A 118 12.57 -6.55 5.93
N ILE A 119 11.30 -6.95 5.95
CA ILE A 119 10.77 -7.98 5.04
C ILE A 119 10.79 -7.50 3.59
N LEU A 120 10.38 -6.27 3.30
CA LEU A 120 10.32 -5.77 1.92
C LEU A 120 11.72 -5.55 1.32
N ARG A 121 12.69 -5.18 2.15
CA ARG A 121 14.11 -5.10 1.75
C ARG A 121 14.67 -6.47 1.39
N SER A 122 14.33 -7.53 2.14
CA SER A 122 14.77 -8.90 1.81
C SER A 122 14.16 -9.40 0.49
N MET A 123 12.96 -8.93 0.14
CA MET A 123 12.29 -9.19 -1.14
C MET A 123 12.81 -8.31 -2.30
N GLN A 124 13.90 -7.56 -2.11
CA GLN A 124 14.52 -6.65 -3.10
C GLN A 124 13.56 -5.57 -3.65
N ARG A 125 12.60 -5.10 -2.85
CA ARG A 125 11.70 -4.02 -3.25
C ARG A 125 12.31 -2.65 -2.99
N GLU A 126 11.93 -1.67 -3.81
CA GLU A 126 12.39 -0.29 -3.65
C GLU A 126 11.50 0.41 -2.62
N VAL A 127 12.06 0.63 -1.43
CA VAL A 127 11.42 1.40 -0.35
C VAL A 127 11.62 2.89 -0.66
N LEU A 128 10.53 3.61 -0.89
CA LEU A 128 10.59 5.00 -1.32
C LEU A 128 10.59 5.98 -0.15
N THR A 129 9.77 5.75 0.89
CA THR A 129 9.75 6.68 2.03
C THR A 129 9.14 6.08 3.30
N THR A 130 9.74 6.41 4.43
CA THR A 130 9.24 6.15 5.78
C THR A 130 9.13 7.50 6.49
N PHE A 131 7.93 7.95 6.83
CA PHE A 131 7.68 9.12 7.66
C PHE A 131 7.15 8.65 9.02
N SER A 132 7.58 9.26 10.12
CA SER A 132 7.03 8.95 11.45
C SER A 132 6.68 10.23 12.20
N LYS A 133 5.50 10.25 12.82
CA LYS A 133 5.04 11.33 13.70
C LYS A 133 4.16 10.72 14.79
N ASP A 134 4.43 11.07 16.05
CA ASP A 134 3.59 10.69 17.21
C ASP A 134 3.30 9.18 17.35
N LYS A 135 4.34 8.34 17.22
CA LYS A 135 4.33 6.85 17.32
C LYS A 135 3.61 6.10 16.17
N GLU A 136 2.91 6.81 15.32
CA GLU A 136 2.43 6.30 14.04
C GLU A 136 3.43 6.65 12.93
N GLY A 137 3.51 5.77 11.94
CA GLY A 137 4.30 6.00 10.74
C GLY A 137 3.49 5.81 9.48
N PHE A 138 4.00 6.41 8.43
CA PHE A 138 3.57 6.21 7.07
C PHE A 138 4.71 5.59 6.29
N PHE A 139 4.35 4.60 5.50
CA PHE A 139 5.31 3.79 4.78
C PHE A 139 4.80 3.58 3.36
N CYS A 140 5.60 4.06 2.40
CA CYS A 140 5.26 4.01 0.98
C CYS A 140 6.33 3.21 0.23
N VAL A 141 5.87 2.19 -0.49
CA VAL A 141 6.74 1.28 -1.23
C VAL A 141 6.24 1.14 -2.64
N GLN A 142 7.17 1.28 -3.59
CA GLN A 142 6.89 0.99 -4.98
C GLN A 142 7.50 -0.35 -5.35
N LYS A 143 6.68 -1.19 -5.98
CA LYS A 143 7.13 -2.48 -6.47
C LYS A 143 7.93 -2.27 -7.76
N SER A 144 9.22 -2.54 -7.72
CA SER A 144 10.06 -2.59 -8.91
C SER A 144 9.67 -3.78 -9.80
N MET A 145 9.96 -3.69 -11.09
CA MET A 145 9.85 -4.85 -11.98
C MET A 145 10.93 -5.86 -11.59
N TRP A 146 10.53 -7.08 -11.24
CA TRP A 146 11.47 -8.17 -10.96
C TRP A 146 12.18 -8.56 -12.27
N ARG A 147 13.35 -7.99 -12.49
CA ARG A 147 14.36 -8.45 -13.44
C ARG A 147 15.70 -8.39 -12.72
N PRO A 148 16.49 -9.49 -12.70
CA PRO A 148 17.88 -9.40 -12.27
C PRO A 148 18.54 -8.31 -13.10
N LYS A 149 18.98 -7.23 -12.45
CA LYS A 149 19.83 -6.25 -13.12
C LYS A 149 21.14 -6.99 -13.36
N VAL A 150 21.43 -7.32 -14.61
CA VAL A 150 22.79 -7.73 -14.98
C VAL A 150 23.69 -6.67 -14.38
N VAL A 151 24.71 -7.09 -13.61
CA VAL A 151 25.65 -6.17 -12.99
C VAL A 151 26.47 -5.55 -14.12
N GLU A 152 25.92 -4.50 -14.74
CA GLU A 152 26.70 -3.57 -15.55
C GLU A 152 27.48 -2.69 -14.56
N THR A 153 28.69 -3.16 -14.29
CA THR A 153 29.73 -2.34 -13.69
C THR A 153 29.91 -1.09 -14.56
N MET A 154 29.82 0.08 -13.93
CA MET A 154 30.14 1.43 -14.44
C MET A 154 29.01 2.23 -15.15
N ARG A 155 28.25 3.01 -14.38
CA ARG A 155 28.44 4.48 -14.24
C ARG A 155 27.30 5.13 -13.42
N MET A 156 27.70 6.06 -12.55
CA MET A 156 26.90 7.07 -11.83
C MET A 156 26.08 6.65 -10.59
N PRO A 157 26.72 6.61 -9.41
CA PRO A 157 26.05 6.66 -8.10
C PRO A 157 25.20 7.93 -7.87
N LEU A 158 25.48 9.01 -8.61
CA LEU A 158 24.87 10.34 -8.41
C LEU A 158 23.40 10.42 -8.87
N LEU A 159 23.02 9.71 -9.94
CA LEU A 159 21.63 9.68 -10.42
C LEU A 159 20.70 8.93 -9.46
N ARG A 160 21.21 7.93 -8.74
CA ARG A 160 20.41 7.12 -7.81
C ARG A 160 19.97 7.91 -6.57
N ARG A 161 20.82 8.84 -6.08
CA ARG A 161 20.47 9.75 -4.98
C ARG A 161 19.52 10.87 -5.41
N ALA A 162 19.71 11.43 -6.62
CA ALA A 162 18.82 12.46 -7.16
C ALA A 162 17.42 11.93 -7.46
N PHE A 163 17.30 10.66 -7.87
CA PHE A 163 16.00 10.00 -8.04
C PHE A 163 15.29 9.85 -6.67
N LEU A 164 15.96 9.35 -5.64
CA LEU A 164 15.35 9.14 -4.32
C LEU A 164 14.91 10.45 -3.61
N SER A 165 15.61 11.58 -3.82
CA SER A 165 15.23 12.86 -3.20
C SER A 165 14.02 13.55 -3.85
N LEU A 166 13.67 13.19 -5.10
CA LEU A 166 12.55 13.81 -5.85
C LEU A 166 11.20 13.09 -5.67
N PHE A 167 11.20 11.90 -5.07
CA PHE A 167 10.01 11.06 -4.86
C PHE A 167 9.42 11.15 -3.43
N GLY A 168 10.22 11.54 -2.43
CA GLY A 168 9.80 11.63 -1.02
C GLY A 168 8.65 12.61 -0.75
N ASP A 169 8.56 13.69 -1.54
CA ASP A 169 7.57 14.75 -1.34
C ASP A 169 6.14 14.38 -1.77
N ASN A 170 5.96 13.24 -2.46
CA ASN A 170 4.69 12.94 -3.13
C ASN A 170 3.74 12.05 -2.31
N CYS A 171 4.25 11.22 -1.39
CA CYS A 171 3.37 10.41 -0.54
C CYS A 171 2.68 11.27 0.54
N LEU A 172 3.35 12.34 0.99
CA LEU A 172 2.74 13.34 1.86
C LEU A 172 1.63 14.14 1.16
N HIS A 173 1.71 14.33 -0.17
CA HIS A 173 0.65 15.00 -0.93
C HIS A 173 -0.60 14.12 -1.08
N LEU A 174 -0.45 12.79 -1.21
CA LEU A 174 -1.57 11.86 -1.07
C LEU A 174 -2.20 11.96 0.31
N TYR A 175 -1.37 12.08 1.35
CA TYR A 175 -1.85 12.25 2.71
C TYR A 175 -2.65 13.55 2.85
N GLY A 176 -2.14 14.67 2.33
CA GLY A 176 -2.85 15.94 2.33
C GLY A 176 -4.10 15.99 1.45
N GLN A 177 -4.15 15.25 0.34
CA GLN A 177 -5.30 15.26 -0.59
C GLN A 177 -6.37 14.22 -0.27
N ALA A 178 -6.00 13.03 0.23
CA ALA A 178 -6.92 11.92 0.49
C ALA A 178 -7.25 11.74 1.99
N PHE A 179 -6.54 12.40 2.90
CA PHE A 179 -6.66 12.16 4.33
C PHE A 179 -6.67 13.45 5.16
N ASN A 180 -7.51 14.44 4.79
CA ASN A 180 -7.90 15.56 5.66
C ASN A 180 -8.55 15.00 6.95
N PHE A 181 -7.73 14.51 7.87
CA PHE A 181 -8.12 14.18 9.23
C PHE A 181 -8.09 15.48 10.02
N GLY A 182 -9.26 16.13 10.09
CA GLY A 182 -9.62 16.95 11.24
C GLY A 182 -9.86 16.06 12.47
#